data_AF-A0A8B7XKW2-F1
#
_entry.id   AF-A0A8B7XKW2-F1
#
_cell.length_a   1.000
_cell.length_b   1.000
_cell.length_c   1.000
_cell.angle_alpha   90.00
_cell.angle_beta   90.00
_cell.angle_gamma   90.00
#
_symmetry.space_group_name_H-M   'P 1'
#
loop_
_entity.id
_entity.type
_entity.pdbx_description
1 polymer ?
#
loop_
_entity_poly.entity_id
_entity_poly.type
_entity_poly.pdbx_seq_one_letter_code
_entity_poly.pdbx_strand_id
1 'polypeptide(L)'
;MSSKRCRESMKLEVAECLEHSLEQLRDIWDEIGICEEQRVERQNVVLHHMRNLLSEMVSEERDLRRRLLASVENCGQEVVTISKELGLQPFQPEEGLTILQLEKSLRQKVESLNKEKSERMAKLKQLKDREQHLCDLLCTTPYYIPSGTVPTTEQLETLKDHIQTLTTEKESRQQILSGTKKKIISLLADLEQGPNTSFERDIVCEEEDSFLLSKENMEALRVLHQELEFKQKENQGIADHLREQIASLWNRLLYPAEERDEYLASHQGYKPSDIKVLREEFARLEELKMQNLKRVTQASREEIALWWDKCYFSRQQRNEFAGFYDDEFTEELLLQHDEELARVKAYYEKNKEILECIKKREEMWKQMLEFEKRANDPNRYNNRGGNLLQEEKERKKINRDLPKLEKILAEQISSYEEKTGAPFLVDGCRFMDYVQMQWAAHEQEKQLRKEERIKAKHLQTENEMTFGSKPNTPAKRRNPNCSKTPNKRLKGLNGTSYAPSPRLGVTHSSIMPSPSPARRPPRACKATPSNNKTTTPHAAPAPCTYIPHIPFPSPSSIRRPPKSLQQKKTPKRVLRPTGARLAHRKALAERNADMSHAFSTSTISGGHHGPVNSNMSITSACSSYSDFAERLNQF
;
A
#
# COMPACT_ATOMS: atom_id res chain seq x y z
N MET A 1 -40.23 1.63 104.23
CA MET A 1 -40.25 2.29 105.57
C MET A 1 -38.93 2.93 105.97
N SER A 2 -37.77 2.30 105.76
CA SER A 2 -36.46 2.75 106.29
C SER A 2 -36.16 4.26 106.24
N SER A 3 -36.36 4.91 105.08
CA SER A 3 -36.06 6.35 104.89
C SER A 3 -36.82 7.31 105.84
N LYS A 4 -38.05 6.99 106.27
CA LYS A 4 -38.75 7.81 107.28
C LYS A 4 -38.06 7.70 108.63
N ARG A 5 -37.78 6.47 109.08
CA ARG A 5 -37.14 6.17 110.37
C ARG A 5 -35.74 6.78 110.46
N CYS A 6 -34.98 6.77 109.36
CA CYS A 6 -33.68 7.43 109.26
C CYS A 6 -33.77 8.96 109.36
N ARG A 7 -34.77 9.59 108.71
CA ARG A 7 -35.03 11.03 108.82
C ARG A 7 -35.46 11.44 110.23
N GLU A 8 -36.23 10.59 110.90
CA GLU A 8 -36.66 10.78 112.28
C GLU A 8 -35.49 10.65 113.26
N SER A 9 -34.58 9.67 113.07
CA SER A 9 -33.33 9.53 113.82
C SER A 9 -32.43 10.77 113.68
N MET A 10 -32.11 11.16 112.45
CA MET A 10 -31.28 12.34 112.16
C MET A 10 -31.86 13.64 112.75
N LYS A 11 -33.19 13.76 112.83
CA LYS A 11 -33.85 14.91 113.48
C LYS A 11 -33.66 14.90 115.00
N LEU A 12 -33.69 13.72 115.63
CA LEU A 12 -33.44 13.57 117.07
C LEU A 12 -31.97 13.83 117.41
N GLU A 13 -31.04 13.21 116.69
CA GLU A 13 -29.59 13.37 116.89
C GLU A 13 -29.14 14.84 116.78
N VAL A 14 -29.67 15.58 115.78
CA VAL A 14 -29.40 17.02 115.63
C VAL A 14 -30.05 17.86 116.74
N ALA A 15 -31.19 17.43 117.30
CA ALA A 15 -31.82 18.13 118.42
C ALA A 15 -31.06 17.91 119.74
N GLU A 16 -30.73 16.67 120.08
CA GLU A 16 -29.96 16.32 121.30
C GLU A 16 -28.57 16.98 121.30
N CYS A 17 -27.88 16.96 120.16
CA CYS A 17 -26.58 17.62 120.01
C CYS A 17 -26.65 19.14 120.20
N LEU A 18 -27.71 19.78 119.67
CA LEU A 18 -27.93 21.22 119.86
C LEU A 18 -28.31 21.55 121.30
N GLU A 19 -29.20 20.78 121.91
CA GLU A 19 -29.66 20.95 123.29
C GLU A 19 -28.46 20.87 124.24
N HIS A 20 -27.66 19.81 124.16
CA HIS A 20 -26.44 19.65 124.95
C HIS A 20 -25.43 20.79 124.76
N SER A 21 -25.26 21.28 123.52
CA SER A 21 -24.37 22.41 123.22
C SER A 21 -24.87 23.74 123.80
N LEU A 22 -26.20 23.95 123.81
CA LEU A 22 -26.82 25.14 124.40
C LEU A 22 -26.80 25.10 125.93
N GLU A 23 -26.91 23.91 126.54
CA GLU A 23 -26.72 23.73 127.98
C GLU A 23 -25.30 24.11 128.41
N GLN A 24 -24.27 23.57 127.73
CA GLN A 24 -22.88 23.93 128.01
C GLN A 24 -22.62 25.45 127.85
N LEU A 25 -23.21 26.09 126.83
CA LEU A 25 -23.10 27.53 126.65
C LEU A 25 -23.77 28.34 127.77
N ARG A 26 -24.96 27.91 128.23
CA ARG A 26 -25.66 28.52 129.38
C ARG A 26 -24.81 28.43 130.64
N ASP A 27 -24.30 27.25 130.95
CA ASP A 27 -23.54 26.99 132.17
C ASP A 27 -22.23 27.83 132.18
N ILE A 28 -21.54 27.94 131.03
CA ILE A 28 -20.39 28.85 130.85
C ILE A 28 -20.80 30.34 130.99
N TRP A 29 -21.99 30.74 130.54
CA TRP A 29 -22.47 32.12 130.71
C TRP A 29 -22.86 32.46 132.15
N ASP A 30 -23.25 31.45 132.94
CA ASP A 30 -23.45 31.56 134.39
C ASP A 30 -22.12 31.71 135.13
N GLU A 31 -21.09 30.92 134.79
CA GLU A 31 -19.73 31.06 135.37
C GLU A 31 -19.10 32.43 135.10
N ILE A 32 -19.30 33.00 133.90
CA ILE A 32 -18.75 34.31 133.51
C ILE A 32 -19.59 35.49 134.02
N GLY A 33 -20.85 35.25 134.43
CA GLY A 33 -21.75 36.32 134.92
C GLY A 33 -22.31 37.22 133.81
N ILE A 34 -22.52 36.68 132.61
CA ILE A 34 -23.05 37.42 131.45
C ILE A 34 -24.55 37.73 131.66
N CYS A 35 -24.97 38.99 131.44
CA CYS A 35 -26.37 39.39 131.56
C CYS A 35 -27.26 38.81 130.45
N GLU A 36 -28.55 38.61 130.77
CA GLU A 36 -29.52 37.91 129.91
C GLU A 36 -29.64 38.52 128.51
N GLU A 37 -29.60 39.84 128.38
CA GLU A 37 -29.65 40.56 127.11
C GLU A 37 -28.52 40.10 126.16
N GLN A 38 -27.29 39.96 126.66
CA GLN A 38 -26.15 39.47 125.89
C GLN A 38 -26.19 37.95 125.66
N ARG A 39 -26.88 37.18 126.50
CA ARG A 39 -27.14 35.74 126.25
C ARG A 39 -28.09 35.58 125.07
N VAL A 40 -29.18 36.35 125.06
CA VAL A 40 -30.15 36.41 123.96
C VAL A 40 -29.51 36.89 122.66
N GLU A 41 -28.61 37.89 122.69
CA GLU A 41 -27.82 38.28 121.50
C GLU A 41 -26.98 37.11 120.96
N ARG A 42 -26.18 36.45 121.81
CA ARG A 42 -25.34 35.31 121.40
C ARG A 42 -26.16 34.12 120.91
N GLN A 43 -27.28 33.81 121.55
CA GLN A 43 -28.20 32.76 121.12
C GLN A 43 -28.84 33.09 119.76
N ASN A 44 -29.17 34.36 119.50
CA ASN A 44 -29.65 34.80 118.18
C ASN A 44 -28.59 34.65 117.09
N VAL A 45 -27.29 34.85 117.40
CA VAL A 45 -26.19 34.57 116.45
C VAL A 45 -26.12 33.07 116.12
N VAL A 46 -26.19 32.18 117.11
CA VAL A 46 -26.24 30.72 116.87
C VAL A 46 -27.45 30.34 116.00
N LEU A 47 -28.64 30.83 116.35
CA LEU A 47 -29.87 30.61 115.58
C LEU A 47 -29.80 31.20 114.16
N HIS A 48 -29.06 32.29 113.95
CA HIS A 48 -28.82 32.86 112.61
C HIS A 48 -27.96 31.92 111.76
N HIS A 49 -26.80 31.48 112.26
CA HIS A 49 -25.94 30.55 111.52
C HIS A 49 -26.64 29.22 111.19
N MET A 50 -27.42 28.65 112.12
CA MET A 50 -28.24 27.47 111.85
C MET A 50 -29.28 27.69 110.75
N ARG A 51 -30.00 28.82 110.78
CA ARG A 51 -31.02 29.16 109.78
C ARG A 51 -30.41 29.37 108.41
N ASN A 52 -29.22 29.98 108.33
CA ASN A 52 -28.48 30.17 107.08
C ASN A 52 -28.10 28.81 106.49
N LEU A 53 -27.39 27.95 107.23
CA LEU A 53 -26.98 26.62 106.76
C LEU A 53 -28.16 25.75 106.29
N LEU A 54 -29.26 25.71 107.07
CA LEU A 54 -30.45 24.96 106.69
C LEU A 54 -31.18 25.57 105.48
N SER A 55 -31.11 26.90 105.30
CA SER A 55 -31.62 27.58 104.10
C SER A 55 -30.74 27.34 102.88
N GLU A 56 -29.42 27.25 103.05
CA GLU A 56 -28.43 26.94 102.01
C GLU A 56 -28.64 25.52 101.49
N MET A 57 -28.64 24.50 102.35
CA MET A 57 -28.95 23.11 101.97
C MET A 57 -30.32 22.98 101.25
N VAL A 58 -31.34 23.70 101.73
CA VAL A 58 -32.66 23.71 101.10
C VAL A 58 -32.66 24.47 99.76
N SER A 59 -31.78 25.46 99.57
CA SER A 59 -31.58 26.13 98.29
C SER A 59 -30.84 25.21 97.30
N GLU A 60 -29.77 24.55 97.72
CA GLU A 60 -29.01 23.60 96.89
C GLU A 60 -29.88 22.47 96.34
N GLU A 61 -30.76 21.89 97.17
CA GLU A 61 -31.73 20.88 96.74
C GLU A 61 -32.84 21.45 95.84
N ARG A 62 -33.30 22.68 96.10
CA ARG A 62 -34.20 23.38 95.15
C ARG A 62 -33.50 23.62 93.82
N ASP A 63 -32.20 23.88 93.81
CA ASP A 63 -31.43 24.24 92.63
C ASP A 63 -30.93 23.02 91.86
N LEU A 64 -30.70 21.90 92.54
CA LEU A 64 -30.62 20.58 91.93
C LEU A 64 -31.95 20.22 91.26
N ARG A 65 -33.09 20.40 91.94
CA ARG A 65 -34.42 20.17 91.34
C ARG A 65 -34.69 21.10 90.14
N ARG A 66 -34.33 22.39 90.20
CA ARG A 66 -34.44 23.33 89.07
C ARG A 66 -33.60 22.87 87.88
N ARG A 67 -32.33 22.50 88.10
CA ARG A 67 -31.44 21.98 87.06
C ARG A 67 -31.97 20.68 86.43
N LEU A 68 -32.43 19.73 87.24
CA LEU A 68 -32.99 18.46 86.74
C LEU A 68 -34.26 18.68 85.90
N LEU A 69 -35.16 19.57 86.31
CA LEU A 69 -36.36 19.89 85.52
C LEU A 69 -36.02 20.57 84.19
N ALA A 70 -35.07 21.52 84.18
CA ALA A 70 -34.58 22.14 82.94
C ALA A 70 -33.87 21.12 82.03
N SER A 71 -33.15 20.14 82.60
CA SER A 71 -32.53 19.05 81.84
C SER A 71 -33.56 18.10 81.23
N VAL A 72 -34.63 17.78 81.97
CA VAL A 72 -35.78 17.00 81.44
C VAL A 72 -36.47 17.75 80.29
N GLU A 73 -36.65 19.07 80.42
CA GLU A 73 -37.24 19.89 79.37
C GLU A 73 -36.35 19.94 78.11
N ASN A 74 -35.06 20.28 78.25
CA ASN A 74 -34.13 20.31 77.13
C ASN A 74 -34.00 18.95 76.45
N CYS A 75 -33.71 17.86 77.19
CA CYS A 75 -33.59 16.54 76.58
C CYS A 75 -34.93 16.05 75.99
N GLY A 76 -36.08 16.45 76.54
CA GLY A 76 -37.39 16.20 75.94
C GLY A 76 -37.55 16.91 74.59
N GLN A 77 -37.19 18.20 74.50
CA GLN A 77 -37.21 18.97 73.26
C GLN A 77 -36.22 18.42 72.22
N GLU A 78 -35.01 18.02 72.64
CA GLU A 78 -34.02 17.37 71.78
C GLU A 78 -34.53 16.03 71.23
N VAL A 79 -35.08 15.15 72.07
CA VAL A 79 -35.64 13.86 71.61
C VAL A 79 -36.78 14.08 70.61
N VAL A 80 -37.70 15.02 70.87
CA VAL A 80 -38.78 15.36 69.92
C VAL A 80 -38.22 15.92 68.60
N THR A 81 -37.13 16.68 68.65
CA THR A 81 -36.50 17.27 67.46
C THR A 81 -35.77 16.21 66.64
N ILE A 82 -34.92 15.39 67.26
CA ILE A 82 -34.13 14.37 66.56
C ILE A 82 -35.03 13.22 66.06
N SER A 83 -36.10 12.84 66.79
CA SER A 83 -37.10 11.91 66.27
C SER A 83 -37.75 12.43 64.98
N LYS A 84 -38.12 13.73 64.91
CA LYS A 84 -38.69 14.34 63.69
C LYS A 84 -37.68 14.34 62.54
N GLU A 85 -36.42 14.68 62.78
CA GLU A 85 -35.36 14.64 61.77
C GLU A 85 -35.11 13.22 61.23
N LEU A 86 -35.18 12.19 62.09
CA LEU A 86 -34.94 10.79 61.71
C LEU A 86 -36.17 10.12 61.07
N GLY A 87 -37.33 10.76 61.07
CA GLY A 87 -38.62 10.17 60.64
C GLY A 87 -39.19 9.15 61.64
N LEU A 88 -38.75 9.20 62.91
CA LEU A 88 -39.14 8.26 63.96
C LEU A 88 -40.30 8.78 64.81
N GLN A 89 -41.05 7.86 65.41
CA GLN A 89 -42.10 8.21 66.37
C GLN A 89 -41.53 8.96 67.59
N PRO A 90 -42.31 9.86 68.22
CA PRO A 90 -41.92 10.49 69.47
C PRO A 90 -41.72 9.45 70.57
N PHE A 91 -40.61 9.55 71.30
CA PHE A 91 -40.38 8.71 72.47
C PHE A 91 -41.37 9.04 73.58
N GLN A 92 -41.99 8.00 74.15
CA GLN A 92 -42.83 8.09 75.33
C GLN A 92 -42.10 7.44 76.51
N PRO A 93 -41.71 8.19 77.55
CA PRO A 93 -41.16 7.63 78.79
C PRO A 93 -42.21 6.79 79.53
N GLU A 94 -41.75 5.86 80.37
CA GLU A 94 -42.64 5.10 81.26
C GLU A 94 -43.34 6.01 82.28
N GLU A 95 -44.60 5.70 82.59
CA GLU A 95 -45.36 6.45 83.60
C GLU A 95 -44.85 6.18 85.02
N GLY A 96 -44.86 7.21 85.87
CA GLY A 96 -44.48 7.10 87.29
C GLY A 96 -42.98 7.19 87.60
N LEU A 97 -42.11 7.43 86.60
CA LEU A 97 -40.68 7.67 86.82
C LEU A 97 -40.43 8.91 87.71
N THR A 98 -39.42 8.83 88.59
CA THR A 98 -38.94 10.02 89.33
C THR A 98 -38.18 10.96 88.40
N ILE A 99 -38.06 12.25 88.75
CA ILE A 99 -37.40 13.29 87.93
C ILE A 99 -35.99 12.85 87.48
N LEU A 100 -35.21 12.23 88.38
CA LEU A 100 -33.84 11.76 88.09
C LEU A 100 -33.82 10.52 87.15
N GLN A 101 -34.82 9.65 87.23
CA GLN A 101 -34.95 8.51 86.31
C GLN A 101 -35.41 8.97 84.92
N LEU A 102 -36.32 9.95 84.87
CA LEU A 102 -36.81 10.56 83.64
C LEU A 102 -35.72 11.36 82.92
N GLU A 103 -34.94 12.15 83.66
CA GLU A 103 -33.74 12.84 83.13
C GLU A 103 -32.79 11.81 82.49
N LYS A 104 -32.44 10.76 83.24
CA LYS A 104 -31.53 9.72 82.75
C LYS A 104 -32.07 9.00 81.51
N SER A 105 -33.34 8.62 81.47
CA SER A 105 -33.92 7.90 80.32
C SER A 105 -34.00 8.79 79.08
N LEU A 106 -34.37 10.07 79.23
CA LEU A 106 -34.34 11.06 78.15
C LEU A 106 -32.91 11.29 77.65
N ARG A 107 -31.93 11.49 78.52
CA ARG A 107 -30.52 11.70 78.13
C ARG A 107 -29.95 10.49 77.39
N GLN A 108 -30.20 9.28 77.88
CA GLN A 108 -29.83 8.04 77.16
C GLN A 108 -30.55 7.91 75.81
N LYS A 109 -31.79 8.41 75.69
CA LYS A 109 -32.49 8.45 74.41
C LYS A 109 -31.90 9.47 73.45
N VAL A 110 -31.57 10.70 73.91
CA VAL A 110 -30.83 11.72 73.12
C VAL A 110 -29.54 11.12 72.56
N GLU A 111 -28.74 10.48 73.42
CA GLU A 111 -27.47 9.84 73.04
C GLU A 111 -27.67 8.78 71.94
N SER A 112 -28.68 7.91 72.09
CA SER A 112 -29.00 6.89 71.07
C SER A 112 -29.43 7.48 69.72
N LEU A 113 -30.23 8.55 69.73
CA LEU A 113 -30.75 9.18 68.52
C LEU A 113 -29.67 10.03 67.82
N ASN A 114 -28.84 10.74 68.58
CA ASN A 114 -27.69 11.47 68.02
C ASN A 114 -26.66 10.51 67.41
N LYS A 115 -26.45 9.34 68.02
CA LYS A 115 -25.63 8.28 67.42
C LYS A 115 -26.21 7.84 66.07
N GLU A 116 -27.49 7.46 66.02
CA GLU A 116 -28.13 7.04 64.76
C GLU A 116 -28.08 8.14 63.68
N LYS A 117 -28.35 9.40 64.05
CA LYS A 117 -28.19 10.58 63.17
C LYS A 117 -26.77 10.68 62.62
N SER A 118 -25.76 10.53 63.46
CA SER A 118 -24.35 10.59 63.04
C SER A 118 -23.99 9.44 62.09
N GLU A 119 -24.47 8.22 62.34
CA GLU A 119 -24.24 7.04 61.51
C GLU A 119 -24.92 7.16 60.14
N ARG A 120 -26.19 7.62 60.09
CA ARG A 120 -26.90 7.90 58.82
C ARG A 120 -26.19 8.99 58.00
N MET A 121 -25.72 10.07 58.63
CA MET A 121 -25.01 11.15 57.94
C MET A 121 -23.61 10.74 57.47
N ALA A 122 -22.87 9.95 58.25
CA ALA A 122 -21.57 9.39 57.84
C ALA A 122 -21.73 8.42 56.66
N LYS A 123 -22.74 7.54 56.70
CA LYS A 123 -23.08 6.63 55.60
C LYS A 123 -23.51 7.40 54.34
N LEU A 124 -24.30 8.47 54.48
CA LEU A 124 -24.65 9.36 53.36
C LEU A 124 -23.40 9.95 52.71
N LYS A 125 -22.49 10.51 53.51
CA LYS A 125 -21.25 11.08 52.99
C LYS A 125 -20.42 10.03 52.25
N GLN A 126 -20.17 8.86 52.87
CA GLN A 126 -19.40 7.78 52.25
C GLN A 126 -19.98 7.32 50.91
N LEU A 127 -21.32 7.22 50.82
CA LEU A 127 -22.01 6.87 49.58
C LEU A 127 -21.91 8.00 48.54
N LYS A 128 -22.07 9.27 48.94
CA LYS A 128 -21.94 10.44 48.06
C LYS A 128 -20.51 10.61 47.52
N ASP A 129 -19.49 10.45 48.36
CA ASP A 129 -18.09 10.52 47.96
C ASP A 129 -17.77 9.41 46.92
N ARG A 130 -18.34 8.20 47.09
CA ARG A 130 -18.19 7.08 46.13
C ARG A 130 -18.99 7.29 44.85
N GLU A 131 -20.21 7.81 44.95
CA GLU A 131 -21.06 8.14 43.80
C GLU A 131 -20.40 9.21 42.93
N GLN A 132 -19.92 10.31 43.51
CA GLN A 132 -19.29 11.40 42.77
C GLN A 132 -18.11 10.88 41.94
N HIS A 133 -17.23 10.07 42.53
CA HIS A 133 -16.13 9.42 41.79
C HIS A 133 -16.60 8.55 40.62
N LEU A 134 -17.71 7.82 40.76
CA LEU A 134 -18.28 7.03 39.65
C LEU A 134 -18.90 7.94 38.57
N CYS A 135 -19.59 8.99 38.99
CA CYS A 135 -20.19 10.00 38.13
C CYS A 135 -19.15 10.79 37.32
N ASP A 136 -18.04 11.19 37.93
CA ASP A 136 -16.94 11.89 37.27
C ASP A 136 -16.34 11.01 36.15
N LEU A 137 -16.04 9.74 36.47
CA LEU A 137 -15.44 8.77 35.55
C LEU A 137 -16.38 8.34 34.40
N LEU A 138 -17.69 8.22 34.67
CA LEU A 138 -18.71 7.86 33.67
C LEU A 138 -19.31 9.07 32.93
N CYS A 139 -18.95 10.28 33.38
CA CYS A 139 -19.55 11.57 33.02
C CYS A 139 -21.09 11.59 33.16
N THR A 140 -21.61 11.09 34.29
CA THR A 140 -23.05 11.06 34.61
C THR A 140 -23.40 12.03 35.74
N THR A 141 -24.67 12.44 35.82
CA THR A 141 -25.18 13.29 36.90
C THR A 141 -25.44 12.48 38.19
N PRO A 142 -24.93 12.89 39.36
CA PRO A 142 -25.24 12.24 40.63
C PRO A 142 -26.74 12.26 40.99
N TYR A 143 -27.19 11.29 41.78
CA TYR A 143 -28.56 11.22 42.29
C TYR A 143 -28.85 12.37 43.25
N TYR A 144 -30.03 12.99 43.15
CA TYR A 144 -30.38 14.10 44.04
C TYR A 144 -30.88 13.63 45.41
N ILE A 145 -30.27 14.13 46.48
CA ILE A 145 -30.77 14.02 47.86
C ILE A 145 -30.80 15.43 48.46
N PRO A 146 -31.90 15.87 49.11
CA PRO A 146 -31.99 17.19 49.73
C PRO A 146 -30.86 17.44 50.75
N SER A 147 -30.21 18.59 50.62
CA SER A 147 -29.14 19.00 51.53
C SER A 147 -29.70 19.56 52.84
N GLY A 148 -29.07 19.21 53.97
CA GLY A 148 -29.42 19.72 55.31
C GLY A 148 -30.42 18.85 56.10
N THR A 149 -31.08 17.87 55.47
CA THR A 149 -31.93 16.88 56.15
C THR A 149 -31.19 15.58 56.42
N VAL A 150 -31.51 14.90 57.53
CA VAL A 150 -31.03 13.53 57.78
C VAL A 150 -31.77 12.59 56.82
N PRO A 151 -31.07 11.70 56.08
CA PRO A 151 -31.73 10.85 55.10
C PRO A 151 -32.55 9.74 55.77
N THR A 152 -33.58 9.29 55.06
CA THR A 152 -34.31 8.07 55.43
C THR A 152 -33.46 6.84 55.13
N THR A 153 -33.80 5.71 55.75
CA THR A 153 -33.20 4.41 55.43
C THR A 153 -33.38 4.07 53.94
N GLU A 154 -34.58 4.28 53.40
CA GLU A 154 -34.90 4.07 51.99
C GLU A 154 -34.02 4.90 51.05
N GLN A 155 -33.80 6.19 51.33
CA GLN A 155 -32.91 7.07 50.54
C GLN A 155 -31.45 6.62 50.56
N LEU A 156 -31.00 5.97 51.64
CA LEU A 156 -29.65 5.41 51.72
C LEU A 156 -29.52 4.09 50.93
N GLU A 157 -30.60 3.33 50.79
CA GLU A 157 -30.59 2.09 50.00
C GLU A 157 -30.80 2.38 48.50
N THR A 158 -31.69 3.31 48.10
CA THR A 158 -31.79 3.73 46.68
C THR A 158 -30.49 4.33 46.15
N LEU A 159 -29.74 5.05 46.99
CA LEU A 159 -28.41 5.55 46.65
C LEU A 159 -27.39 4.40 46.47
N LYS A 160 -27.47 3.32 47.27
CA LYS A 160 -26.63 2.12 47.06
C LYS A 160 -26.98 1.42 45.76
N ASP A 161 -28.26 1.24 45.45
CA ASP A 161 -28.72 0.59 44.22
C ASP A 161 -28.26 1.38 42.99
N HIS A 162 -28.30 2.72 43.05
CA HIS A 162 -27.74 3.58 42.02
C HIS A 162 -26.21 3.42 41.91
N ILE A 163 -25.47 3.45 43.01
CA ILE A 163 -24.01 3.21 43.04
C ILE A 163 -23.65 1.82 42.50
N GLN A 164 -24.46 0.79 42.77
CA GLN A 164 -24.28 -0.55 42.23
C GLN A 164 -24.50 -0.56 40.71
N THR A 165 -25.52 0.14 40.22
CA THR A 165 -25.81 0.31 38.78
C THR A 165 -24.68 1.06 38.06
N LEU A 166 -24.13 2.13 38.66
CA LEU A 166 -22.95 2.81 38.14
C LEU A 166 -21.70 1.93 38.18
N THR A 167 -21.54 1.10 39.21
CA THR A 167 -20.39 0.19 39.34
C THR A 167 -20.41 -0.88 38.24
N THR A 168 -21.56 -1.52 37.97
CA THR A 168 -21.66 -2.51 36.89
C THR A 168 -21.57 -1.89 35.50
N GLU A 169 -22.05 -0.64 35.31
CA GLU A 169 -21.82 0.09 34.07
C GLU A 169 -20.32 0.44 33.87
N LYS A 170 -19.60 0.83 34.93
CA LYS A 170 -18.15 1.07 34.91
C LYS A 170 -17.37 -0.18 34.53
N GLU A 171 -17.68 -1.31 35.14
CA GLU A 171 -17.08 -2.62 34.82
C GLU A 171 -17.33 -3.02 33.37
N SER A 172 -18.56 -2.86 32.88
CA SER A 172 -18.94 -3.14 31.49
C SER A 172 -18.20 -2.24 30.48
N ARG A 173 -18.22 -0.91 30.69
CA ARG A 173 -17.51 0.05 29.82
C ARG A 173 -15.99 -0.22 29.83
N GLN A 174 -15.38 -0.53 30.98
CA GLN A 174 -13.95 -0.84 31.07
C GLN A 174 -13.59 -2.18 30.38
N GLN A 175 -14.44 -3.21 30.47
CA GLN A 175 -14.24 -4.45 29.72
C GLN A 175 -14.30 -4.23 28.20
N ILE A 176 -15.24 -3.41 27.73
CA ILE A 176 -15.35 -3.02 26.32
C ILE A 176 -14.12 -2.20 25.89
N LEU A 177 -13.65 -1.25 26.71
CA LEU A 177 -12.44 -0.46 26.46
C LEU A 177 -11.23 -1.38 26.26
N SER A 178 -10.92 -2.24 27.24
CA SER A 178 -9.76 -3.12 27.18
C SER A 178 -9.81 -4.10 26.00
N GLY A 179 -10.99 -4.67 25.71
CA GLY A 179 -11.20 -5.55 24.56
C GLY A 179 -11.04 -4.84 23.22
N THR A 180 -11.51 -3.59 23.11
CA THR A 180 -11.46 -2.80 21.86
C THR A 180 -10.07 -2.19 21.64
N LYS A 181 -9.40 -1.70 22.69
CA LYS A 181 -8.00 -1.23 22.68
C LYS A 181 -7.06 -2.30 22.11
N LYS A 182 -7.19 -3.56 22.55
CA LYS A 182 -6.41 -4.69 22.05
C LYS A 182 -6.63 -4.94 20.54
N LYS A 183 -7.88 -4.82 20.05
CA LYS A 183 -8.18 -4.94 18.61
C LYS A 183 -7.63 -3.77 17.81
N ILE A 184 -7.79 -2.52 18.29
CA ILE A 184 -7.25 -1.30 17.66
C ILE A 184 -5.73 -1.40 17.51
N ILE A 185 -5.02 -1.86 18.55
CA ILE A 185 -3.56 -2.06 18.49
C ILE A 185 -3.17 -3.11 17.44
N SER A 186 -3.92 -4.22 17.33
CA SER A 186 -3.69 -5.23 16.27
C SER A 186 -3.95 -4.65 14.88
N LEU A 187 -5.08 -3.96 14.69
CA LEU A 187 -5.47 -3.35 13.41
C LEU A 187 -4.45 -2.30 12.96
N LEU A 188 -3.94 -1.45 13.86
CA LEU A 188 -2.87 -0.50 13.56
C LEU A 188 -1.57 -1.19 13.14
N ALA A 189 -1.21 -2.31 13.78
CA ALA A 189 -0.04 -3.12 13.41
C ALA A 189 -0.22 -3.91 12.09
N ASP A 190 -1.46 -4.22 11.69
CA ASP A 190 -1.79 -4.84 10.40
C ASP A 190 -1.95 -3.83 9.26
N LEU A 191 -2.33 -2.59 9.59
CA LEU A 191 -2.38 -1.44 8.68
C LEU A 191 -1.05 -0.68 8.59
N GLU A 192 -0.01 -1.13 9.30
CA GLU A 192 1.33 -0.53 9.38
C GLU A 192 1.33 0.97 9.75
N GLN A 193 0.39 1.38 10.60
CA GLN A 193 0.13 2.77 10.97
C GLN A 193 0.36 3.02 12.47
N GLY A 194 0.98 4.15 12.79
CA GLY A 194 1.05 4.66 14.18
C GLY A 194 -0.16 5.53 14.54
N PRO A 195 -0.37 5.83 15.84
CA PRO A 195 -1.50 6.64 16.31
C PRO A 195 -1.36 8.13 15.92
N ASN A 196 -2.21 8.59 15.00
CA ASN A 196 -2.09 9.91 14.35
C ASN A 196 -2.87 11.02 15.07
N THR A 197 -4.12 10.76 15.47
CA THR A 197 -4.90 11.71 16.29
C THR A 197 -4.46 11.71 17.75
N SER A 198 -4.87 12.73 18.51
CA SER A 198 -4.74 12.74 19.98
C SER A 198 -5.49 11.58 20.63
N PHE A 199 -6.68 11.27 20.14
CA PHE A 199 -7.54 10.20 20.65
C PHE A 199 -6.98 8.80 20.39
N GLU A 200 -6.36 8.55 19.23
CA GLU A 200 -5.59 7.32 18.99
C GLU A 200 -4.41 7.19 19.97
N ARG A 201 -3.69 8.28 20.28
CA ARG A 201 -2.57 8.25 21.23
C ARG A 201 -3.03 8.00 22.66
N ASP A 202 -4.11 8.64 23.09
CA ASP A 202 -4.76 8.41 24.38
C ASP A 202 -5.11 6.91 24.54
N ILE A 203 -5.91 6.37 23.60
CA ILE A 203 -6.30 4.94 23.62
C ILE A 203 -5.09 3.99 23.56
N VAL A 204 -4.07 4.26 22.74
CA VAL A 204 -2.96 3.30 22.51
C VAL A 204 -1.85 3.42 23.56
N CYS A 205 -1.54 4.63 24.04
CA CYS A 205 -0.34 4.91 24.83
C CYS A 205 -0.60 5.18 26.33
N GLU A 206 -1.79 5.61 26.73
CA GLU A 206 -2.11 5.82 28.15
C GLU A 206 -2.65 4.55 28.85
N GLU A 207 -2.84 4.62 30.17
CA GLU A 207 -3.33 3.52 30.99
C GLU A 207 -4.87 3.42 30.92
N GLU A 208 -5.44 2.23 31.11
CA GLU A 208 -6.90 2.04 30.98
C GLU A 208 -7.74 2.75 32.07
N ASP A 209 -7.10 3.28 33.13
CA ASP A 209 -7.74 4.02 34.21
C ASP A 209 -7.58 5.55 34.11
N SER A 210 -6.82 6.12 33.14
CA SER A 210 -6.84 7.58 32.85
C SER A 210 -8.00 7.98 31.92
N PHE A 211 -8.45 7.03 31.09
CA PHE A 211 -9.47 7.26 30.07
C PHE A 211 -10.87 7.46 30.69
N LEU A 212 -11.47 8.64 30.48
CA LEU A 212 -12.85 8.92 30.90
C LEU A 212 -13.82 8.02 30.14
N LEU A 213 -14.58 7.21 30.86
CA LEU A 213 -15.51 6.21 30.32
C LEU A 213 -16.86 6.84 29.90
N SER A 214 -16.87 8.08 29.37
CA SER A 214 -18.09 8.77 28.94
C SER A 214 -18.79 8.06 27.77
N LYS A 215 -20.07 8.36 27.52
CA LYS A 215 -20.81 7.73 26.41
C LYS A 215 -20.22 8.15 25.06
N GLU A 216 -19.78 9.40 24.99
CA GLU A 216 -19.17 10.08 23.85
C GLU A 216 -17.80 9.46 23.54
N ASN A 217 -16.99 9.19 24.56
CA ASN A 217 -15.68 8.55 24.41
C ASN A 217 -15.79 7.08 24.02
N MET A 218 -16.75 6.34 24.61
CA MET A 218 -17.01 4.95 24.23
C MET A 218 -17.57 4.83 22.81
N GLU A 219 -18.36 5.81 22.35
CA GLU A 219 -18.84 5.88 20.96
C GLU A 219 -17.71 6.25 19.99
N ALA A 220 -16.85 7.22 20.33
CA ALA A 220 -15.68 7.56 19.53
C ALA A 220 -14.69 6.37 19.40
N LEU A 221 -14.51 5.60 20.47
CA LEU A 221 -13.74 4.35 20.46
C LEU A 221 -14.36 3.31 19.51
N ARG A 222 -15.69 3.19 19.51
CA ARG A 222 -16.46 2.30 18.61
C ARG A 222 -16.31 2.71 17.14
N VAL A 223 -16.35 4.02 16.85
CA VAL A 223 -16.16 4.58 15.51
C VAL A 223 -14.73 4.34 15.01
N LEU A 224 -13.71 4.65 15.82
CA LEU A 224 -12.29 4.41 15.48
C LEU A 224 -12.02 2.93 15.16
N HIS A 225 -12.58 2.00 15.92
CA HIS A 225 -12.50 0.57 15.62
C HIS A 225 -13.09 0.23 14.25
N GLN A 226 -14.27 0.77 13.92
CA GLN A 226 -14.94 0.51 12.63
C GLN A 226 -14.20 1.13 11.45
N GLU A 227 -13.59 2.31 11.60
CA GLU A 227 -12.75 2.93 10.57
C GLU A 227 -11.51 2.08 10.26
N LEU A 228 -10.89 1.49 11.29
CA LEU A 228 -9.74 0.60 11.12
C LEU A 228 -10.14 -0.76 10.52
N GLU A 229 -11.28 -1.34 10.94
CA GLU A 229 -11.85 -2.54 10.27
C GLU A 229 -12.23 -2.27 8.80
N PHE A 230 -12.70 -1.06 8.47
CA PHE A 230 -13.00 -0.68 7.09
C PHE A 230 -11.73 -0.60 6.24
N LYS A 231 -10.69 0.11 6.72
CA LYS A 231 -9.36 0.17 6.07
C LYS A 231 -8.75 -1.22 5.89
N GLN A 232 -8.93 -2.13 6.86
CA GLN A 232 -8.45 -3.51 6.74
C GLN A 232 -9.13 -4.25 5.58
N LYS A 233 -10.45 -4.11 5.44
CA LYS A 233 -11.24 -4.72 4.36
C LYS A 233 -10.95 -4.10 2.99
N GLU A 234 -10.73 -2.78 2.94
CA GLU A 234 -10.28 -2.08 1.73
C GLU A 234 -8.92 -2.60 1.26
N ASN A 235 -7.94 -2.71 2.17
CA ASN A 235 -6.64 -3.32 1.90
C ASN A 235 -6.75 -4.78 1.41
N GLN A 236 -7.61 -5.59 2.04
CA GLN A 236 -7.87 -6.97 1.61
C GLN A 236 -8.43 -7.01 0.17
N GLY A 237 -9.47 -6.22 -0.13
CA GLY A 237 -10.05 -6.15 -1.47
C GLY A 237 -9.05 -5.66 -2.54
N ILE A 238 -8.18 -4.71 -2.20
CA ILE A 238 -7.10 -4.26 -3.08
C ILE A 238 -6.07 -5.38 -3.31
N ALA A 239 -5.68 -6.12 -2.28
CA ALA A 239 -4.73 -7.22 -2.38
C ALA A 239 -5.29 -8.37 -3.23
N ASP A 240 -6.55 -8.75 -3.02
CA ASP A 240 -7.21 -9.82 -3.76
C ASP A 240 -7.46 -9.43 -5.23
N HIS A 241 -7.89 -8.20 -5.52
CA HIS A 241 -8.02 -7.73 -6.89
C HIS A 241 -6.67 -7.73 -7.65
N LEU A 242 -5.57 -7.32 -6.98
CA LEU A 242 -4.23 -7.42 -7.55
C LEU A 242 -3.83 -8.88 -7.82
N ARG A 243 -4.17 -9.83 -6.92
CA ARG A 243 -3.94 -11.28 -7.15
C ARG A 243 -4.72 -11.81 -8.35
N GLU A 244 -5.99 -11.42 -8.52
CA GLU A 244 -6.80 -11.78 -9.69
C GLU A 244 -6.18 -11.25 -10.99
N GLN A 245 -5.76 -9.99 -11.00
CA GLN A 245 -5.10 -9.36 -12.15
C GLN A 245 -3.75 -10.03 -12.48
N ILE A 246 -2.92 -10.31 -11.47
CA ILE A 246 -1.64 -11.04 -11.61
C ILE A 246 -1.90 -12.45 -12.15
N ALA A 247 -2.86 -13.19 -11.59
CA ALA A 247 -3.20 -14.55 -12.04
C ALA A 247 -3.72 -14.57 -13.49
N SER A 248 -4.51 -13.56 -13.88
CA SER A 248 -4.94 -13.36 -15.27
C SER A 248 -3.75 -13.13 -16.20
N LEU A 249 -2.81 -12.24 -15.85
CA LEU A 249 -1.60 -12.01 -16.62
C LEU A 249 -0.71 -13.25 -16.70
N TRP A 250 -0.48 -13.97 -15.60
CA TRP A 250 0.29 -15.22 -15.60
C TRP A 250 -0.33 -16.29 -16.50
N ASN A 251 -1.67 -16.43 -16.50
CA ASN A 251 -2.36 -17.37 -17.39
C ASN A 251 -2.19 -16.98 -18.86
N ARG A 252 -2.28 -15.68 -19.18
CA ARG A 252 -2.07 -15.15 -20.55
C ARG A 252 -0.61 -15.24 -21.02
N LEU A 253 0.35 -15.09 -20.10
CA LEU A 253 1.80 -15.18 -20.34
C LEU A 253 2.36 -16.61 -20.25
N LEU A 254 1.51 -17.62 -19.99
CA LEU A 254 1.88 -19.03 -19.82
C LEU A 254 2.97 -19.26 -18.76
N TYR A 255 2.85 -18.57 -17.62
CA TYR A 255 3.82 -18.62 -16.53
C TYR A 255 3.79 -20.00 -15.81
N PRO A 256 4.93 -20.60 -15.43
CA PRO A 256 4.99 -21.95 -14.81
C PRO A 256 4.12 -22.08 -13.57
N ALA A 257 3.51 -23.26 -13.35
CA ALA A 257 2.62 -23.48 -12.21
C ALA A 257 3.38 -23.32 -10.88
N GLU A 258 4.57 -23.89 -10.82
CA GLU A 258 5.44 -23.96 -9.66
C GLU A 258 5.86 -22.57 -9.16
N GLU A 259 6.22 -21.66 -10.08
CA GLU A 259 6.61 -20.28 -9.73
C GLU A 259 5.40 -19.45 -9.25
N ARG A 260 4.21 -19.68 -9.79
CA ARG A 260 2.97 -18.99 -9.36
C ARG A 260 2.56 -19.43 -7.96
N ASP A 261 2.62 -20.72 -7.69
CA ASP A 261 2.24 -21.29 -6.40
C ASP A 261 3.24 -20.88 -5.29
N GLU A 262 4.55 -20.85 -5.59
CA GLU A 262 5.57 -20.30 -4.66
C GLU A 262 5.34 -18.80 -4.38
N TYR A 263 5.00 -18.01 -5.41
CA TYR A 263 4.70 -16.58 -5.25
C TYR A 263 3.42 -16.35 -4.43
N LEU A 264 2.33 -17.06 -4.73
CA LEU A 264 1.06 -16.93 -4.00
C LEU A 264 1.18 -17.41 -2.55
N ALA A 265 1.96 -18.46 -2.28
CA ALA A 265 2.24 -18.91 -0.91
C ALA A 265 3.04 -17.90 -0.09
N SER A 266 3.89 -17.09 -0.73
CA SER A 266 4.72 -16.07 -0.06
C SER A 266 4.03 -14.70 0.09
N HIS A 267 2.99 -14.39 -0.69
CA HIS A 267 2.34 -13.06 -0.71
C HIS A 267 0.83 -13.13 -0.41
N GLN A 268 0.45 -13.84 0.66
CA GLN A 268 -0.95 -13.95 1.15
C GLN A 268 -1.39 -12.79 2.06
N GLY A 269 -0.47 -11.93 2.52
CA GLY A 269 -0.79 -10.81 3.40
C GLY A 269 -1.54 -9.66 2.72
N TYR A 270 -2.11 -8.77 3.52
CA TYR A 270 -2.88 -7.60 3.07
C TYR A 270 -2.33 -6.29 3.67
N LYS A 271 -1.10 -6.30 4.18
CA LYS A 271 -0.46 -5.10 4.73
C LYS A 271 -0.09 -4.13 3.60
N PRO A 272 0.07 -2.82 3.87
CA PRO A 272 0.56 -1.87 2.87
C PRO A 272 1.87 -2.31 2.19
N SER A 273 2.77 -2.97 2.94
CA SER A 273 3.96 -3.64 2.41
C SER A 273 3.64 -4.73 1.39
N ASP A 274 2.71 -5.65 1.68
CA ASP A 274 2.31 -6.75 0.80
C ASP A 274 1.65 -6.21 -0.48
N ILE A 275 0.73 -5.26 -0.31
CA ILE A 275 0.03 -4.58 -1.42
C ILE A 275 1.02 -3.87 -2.34
N LYS A 276 2.08 -3.26 -1.78
CA LYS A 276 3.14 -2.66 -2.58
C LYS A 276 3.86 -3.71 -3.43
N VAL A 277 4.24 -4.85 -2.86
CA VAL A 277 4.92 -5.93 -3.60
C VAL A 277 4.02 -6.51 -4.70
N LEU A 278 2.71 -6.68 -4.42
CA LEU A 278 1.72 -7.07 -5.43
C LEU A 278 1.63 -6.03 -6.59
N ARG A 279 1.64 -4.73 -6.29
CA ARG A 279 1.67 -3.67 -7.34
C ARG A 279 2.95 -3.70 -8.17
N GLU A 280 4.10 -3.95 -7.54
CA GLU A 280 5.40 -4.04 -8.24
C GLU A 280 5.46 -5.27 -9.17
N GLU A 281 4.94 -6.43 -8.75
CA GLU A 281 4.82 -7.61 -9.61
C GLU A 281 3.79 -7.43 -10.74
N PHE A 282 2.62 -6.84 -10.46
CA PHE A 282 1.64 -6.52 -11.50
C PHE A 282 2.23 -5.63 -12.59
N ALA A 283 2.92 -4.54 -12.22
CA ALA A 283 3.61 -3.66 -13.15
C ALA A 283 4.71 -4.39 -13.95
N ARG A 284 5.45 -5.31 -13.33
CA ARG A 284 6.45 -6.16 -14.02
C ARG A 284 5.81 -7.06 -15.08
N LEU A 285 4.62 -7.60 -14.81
CA LEU A 285 3.89 -8.46 -15.74
C LEU A 285 3.23 -7.67 -16.88
N GLU A 286 2.76 -6.44 -16.61
CA GLU A 286 2.29 -5.50 -17.64
C GLU A 286 3.41 -5.09 -18.60
N GLU A 287 4.60 -4.77 -18.08
CA GLU A 287 5.80 -4.50 -18.87
C GLU A 287 6.20 -5.73 -19.71
N LEU A 288 6.19 -6.93 -19.13
CA LEU A 288 6.48 -8.17 -19.84
C LEU A 288 5.45 -8.49 -20.95
N LYS A 289 4.17 -8.17 -20.73
CA LYS A 289 3.10 -8.23 -21.74
C LYS A 289 3.42 -7.27 -22.90
N MET A 290 3.74 -6.01 -22.61
CA MET A 290 4.11 -5.02 -23.63
C MET A 290 5.38 -5.43 -24.42
N GLN A 291 6.41 -5.92 -23.74
CA GLN A 291 7.64 -6.40 -24.39
C GLN A 291 7.38 -7.60 -25.32
N ASN A 292 6.48 -8.52 -24.92
CA ASN A 292 6.05 -9.63 -25.77
C ASN A 292 5.26 -9.13 -26.99
N LEU A 293 4.28 -8.23 -26.82
CA LEU A 293 3.54 -7.62 -27.93
C LEU A 293 4.51 -6.92 -28.90
N LYS A 294 5.40 -6.08 -28.39
CA LYS A 294 6.45 -5.40 -29.17
C LYS A 294 7.27 -6.37 -30.00
N ARG A 295 7.75 -7.46 -29.40
CA ARG A 295 8.54 -8.48 -30.09
C ARG A 295 7.75 -9.21 -31.19
N VAL A 296 6.48 -9.54 -30.95
CA VAL A 296 5.64 -10.21 -31.97
C VAL A 296 5.29 -9.24 -33.09
N THR A 297 4.83 -8.02 -32.79
CA THR A 297 4.54 -6.99 -33.81
C THR A 297 5.77 -6.66 -34.66
N GLN A 298 6.97 -6.59 -34.06
CA GLN A 298 8.22 -6.42 -34.82
C GLN A 298 8.51 -7.61 -35.75
N ALA A 299 8.30 -8.85 -35.30
CA ALA A 299 8.43 -10.03 -36.16
C ALA A 299 7.37 -10.05 -37.29
N SER A 300 6.13 -9.62 -37.03
CA SER A 300 5.11 -9.45 -38.06
C SER A 300 5.49 -8.34 -39.05
N ARG A 301 6.10 -7.22 -38.61
CA ARG A 301 6.66 -6.19 -39.51
C ARG A 301 7.77 -6.72 -40.41
N GLU A 302 8.68 -7.53 -39.86
CA GLU A 302 9.72 -8.20 -40.64
C GLU A 302 9.11 -9.16 -41.68
N GLU A 303 8.09 -9.95 -41.31
CA GLU A 303 7.43 -10.84 -42.27
C GLU A 303 6.65 -10.05 -43.34
N ILE A 304 5.90 -9.01 -42.95
CA ILE A 304 5.18 -8.11 -43.86
C ILE A 304 6.15 -7.50 -44.88
N ALA A 305 7.30 -6.96 -44.44
CA ALA A 305 8.31 -6.41 -45.34
C ALA A 305 8.83 -7.45 -46.34
N LEU A 306 9.12 -8.67 -45.89
CA LEU A 306 9.52 -9.79 -46.75
C LEU A 306 8.42 -10.22 -47.74
N TRP A 307 7.13 -10.01 -47.43
CA TRP A 307 6.03 -10.27 -48.36
C TRP A 307 5.79 -9.10 -49.33
N TRP A 308 5.89 -7.85 -48.88
CA TRP A 308 5.90 -6.68 -49.75
C TRP A 308 7.02 -6.73 -50.80
N ASP A 309 8.20 -7.23 -50.43
CA ASP A 309 9.32 -7.46 -51.36
C ASP A 309 9.03 -8.58 -52.38
N LYS A 310 8.46 -9.72 -51.94
CA LYS A 310 8.04 -10.81 -52.86
C LYS A 310 6.94 -10.35 -53.84
N CYS A 311 6.11 -9.40 -53.43
CA CYS A 311 5.02 -8.85 -54.22
C CYS A 311 5.40 -7.60 -55.04
N TYR A 312 6.65 -7.12 -54.96
CA TYR A 312 7.12 -5.88 -55.60
C TYR A 312 6.26 -4.63 -55.27
N PHE A 313 5.79 -4.53 -54.03
CA PHE A 313 4.98 -3.38 -53.58
C PHE A 313 5.83 -2.12 -53.51
N SER A 314 5.33 -1.05 -54.15
CA SER A 314 5.94 0.28 -54.15
C SER A 314 6.00 0.91 -52.76
N ARG A 315 6.87 1.91 -52.58
CA ARG A 315 6.93 2.69 -51.33
C ARG A 315 5.60 3.37 -50.97
N GLN A 316 4.78 3.74 -51.96
CA GLN A 316 3.45 4.29 -51.71
C GLN A 316 2.51 3.23 -51.12
N GLN A 317 2.44 2.04 -51.73
CA GLN A 317 1.59 0.93 -51.27
C GLN A 317 1.99 0.41 -49.87
N ARG A 318 3.29 0.46 -49.52
CA ARG A 318 3.76 0.14 -48.17
C ARG A 318 3.35 1.20 -47.14
N ASN A 319 3.27 2.47 -47.55
CA ASN A 319 2.86 3.57 -46.69
C ASN A 319 1.33 3.67 -46.49
N GLU A 320 0.53 2.92 -47.26
CA GLU A 320 -0.92 2.82 -47.04
C GLU A 320 -1.24 2.09 -45.71
N PHE A 321 -0.37 1.18 -45.27
CA PHE A 321 -0.48 0.55 -43.94
C PHE A 321 0.21 1.41 -42.87
N ALA A 322 -0.51 2.42 -42.38
CA ALA A 322 0.00 3.36 -41.37
C ALA A 322 0.52 2.67 -40.08
N GLY A 323 -0.14 1.59 -39.65
CA GLY A 323 0.24 0.80 -38.47
C GLY A 323 1.67 0.22 -38.51
N PHE A 324 2.31 0.15 -39.68
CA PHE A 324 3.72 -0.23 -39.79
C PHE A 324 4.68 0.71 -39.06
N TYR A 325 4.31 1.98 -38.90
CA TYR A 325 5.14 3.04 -38.35
C TYR A 325 4.75 3.47 -36.92
N ASP A 326 3.78 2.79 -36.32
CA ASP A 326 3.36 3.03 -34.94
C ASP A 326 4.39 2.45 -33.93
N ASP A 327 4.52 3.03 -32.75
CA ASP A 327 5.34 2.52 -31.63
C ASP A 327 4.51 2.26 -30.35
N GLU A 328 3.18 2.42 -30.39
CA GLU A 328 2.28 2.07 -29.29
C GLU A 328 1.83 0.60 -29.40
N PHE A 329 2.62 -0.31 -28.81
CA PHE A 329 2.47 -1.77 -28.96
C PHE A 329 1.26 -2.36 -28.21
N THR A 330 0.06 -2.11 -28.74
CA THR A 330 -1.22 -2.66 -28.26
C THR A 330 -1.56 -4.01 -28.89
N GLU A 331 -2.54 -4.69 -28.29
CA GLU A 331 -3.12 -5.94 -28.83
C GLU A 331 -3.90 -5.69 -30.14
N GLU A 332 -4.50 -4.51 -30.30
CA GLU A 332 -5.16 -4.06 -31.53
C GLU A 332 -4.14 -3.80 -32.65
N LEU A 333 -3.02 -3.15 -32.35
CA LEU A 333 -1.95 -2.93 -33.32
C LEU A 333 -1.39 -4.27 -33.83
N LEU A 334 -1.22 -5.27 -32.96
CA LEU A 334 -0.82 -6.61 -33.38
C LEU A 334 -1.85 -7.26 -34.33
N LEU A 335 -3.15 -7.17 -34.02
CA LEU A 335 -4.20 -7.69 -34.89
C LEU A 335 -4.16 -7.05 -36.29
N GLN A 336 -3.97 -5.72 -36.37
CA GLN A 336 -3.82 -5.01 -37.65
C GLN A 336 -2.62 -5.51 -38.48
N HIS A 337 -1.52 -5.93 -37.83
CA HIS A 337 -0.37 -6.52 -38.53
C HIS A 337 -0.66 -7.92 -39.04
N ASP A 338 -1.36 -8.75 -38.26
CA ASP A 338 -1.74 -10.10 -38.70
C ASP A 338 -2.77 -10.06 -39.85
N GLU A 339 -3.68 -9.08 -39.85
CA GLU A 339 -4.60 -8.81 -40.96
C GLU A 339 -3.88 -8.32 -42.22
N GLU A 340 -2.96 -7.35 -42.12
CA GLU A 340 -2.12 -6.91 -43.26
C GLU A 340 -1.28 -8.08 -43.82
N LEU A 341 -0.65 -8.84 -42.93
CA LEU A 341 0.14 -10.01 -43.29
C LEU A 341 -0.70 -11.08 -44.01
N ALA A 342 -1.93 -11.32 -43.56
CA ALA A 342 -2.89 -12.19 -44.24
C ALA A 342 -3.31 -11.62 -45.60
N ARG A 343 -3.58 -10.31 -45.71
CA ARG A 343 -3.92 -9.62 -46.97
C ARG A 343 -2.82 -9.75 -48.01
N VAL A 344 -1.56 -9.51 -47.65
CA VAL A 344 -0.42 -9.61 -48.57
C VAL A 344 -0.13 -11.07 -48.94
N LYS A 345 -0.25 -12.02 -48.00
CA LYS A 345 -0.16 -13.47 -48.30
C LYS A 345 -1.26 -13.92 -49.28
N ALA A 346 -2.50 -13.46 -49.11
CA ALA A 346 -3.60 -13.74 -50.03
C ALA A 346 -3.39 -13.11 -51.42
N TYR A 347 -2.85 -11.88 -51.49
CA TYR A 347 -2.45 -11.26 -52.76
C TYR A 347 -1.34 -12.06 -53.45
N TYR A 348 -0.34 -12.54 -52.69
CA TYR A 348 0.75 -13.36 -53.25
C TYR A 348 0.21 -14.65 -53.86
N GLU A 349 -0.58 -15.44 -53.11
CA GLU A 349 -1.11 -16.72 -53.62
C GLU A 349 -2.08 -16.54 -54.79
N LYS A 350 -2.91 -15.48 -54.81
CA LYS A 350 -3.77 -15.14 -55.97
C LYS A 350 -2.97 -14.85 -57.24
N ASN A 351 -1.79 -14.23 -57.12
CA ASN A 351 -0.99 -13.72 -58.24
C ASN A 351 0.32 -14.50 -58.45
N LYS A 352 0.44 -15.67 -57.82
CA LYS A 352 1.67 -16.44 -57.64
C LYS A 352 2.38 -16.78 -58.93
N GLU A 353 1.64 -17.24 -59.95
CA GLU A 353 2.22 -17.58 -61.25
C GLU A 353 2.90 -16.37 -61.91
N ILE A 354 2.26 -15.20 -61.82
CA ILE A 354 2.78 -13.94 -62.38
C ILE A 354 4.00 -13.50 -61.59
N LEU A 355 3.91 -13.43 -60.26
CA LEU A 355 5.00 -13.01 -59.38
C LEU A 355 6.24 -13.92 -59.48
N GLU A 356 6.04 -15.23 -59.56
CA GLU A 356 7.14 -16.17 -59.80
C GLU A 356 7.74 -16.03 -61.20
N CYS A 357 6.94 -15.78 -62.24
CA CYS A 357 7.45 -15.53 -63.59
C CYS A 357 8.21 -14.19 -63.68
N ILE A 358 7.76 -13.13 -63.00
CA ILE A 358 8.48 -11.85 -62.84
C ILE A 358 9.81 -12.10 -62.15
N LYS A 359 9.83 -12.86 -61.04
CA LYS A 359 11.07 -13.24 -60.36
C LYS A 359 12.03 -14.00 -61.27
N LYS A 360 11.56 -15.02 -62.01
CA LYS A 360 12.36 -15.77 -62.99
C LYS A 360 12.91 -14.85 -64.09
N ARG A 361 12.12 -13.87 -64.55
CA ARG A 361 12.49 -12.87 -65.55
C ARG A 361 13.57 -11.92 -65.04
N GLU A 362 13.46 -11.46 -63.79
CA GLU A 362 14.43 -10.59 -63.15
C GLU A 362 15.73 -11.33 -62.75
N GLU A 363 15.67 -12.61 -62.40
CA GLU A 363 16.84 -13.49 -62.28
C GLU A 363 17.57 -13.66 -63.61
N MET A 364 16.84 -13.89 -64.71
CA MET A 364 17.40 -13.97 -66.06
C MET A 364 17.97 -12.62 -66.54
N TRP A 365 17.35 -11.50 -66.17
CA TRP A 365 17.86 -10.15 -66.42
C TRP A 365 19.18 -9.89 -65.70
N LYS A 366 19.26 -10.21 -64.40
CA LYS A 366 20.49 -10.11 -63.61
C LYS A 366 21.60 -11.00 -64.16
N GLN A 367 21.28 -12.22 -64.61
CA GLN A 367 22.22 -13.09 -65.30
C GLN A 367 22.68 -12.51 -66.65
N MET A 368 21.79 -11.87 -67.44
CA MET A 368 22.16 -11.19 -68.68
C MET A 368 23.19 -10.08 -68.41
N LEU A 369 22.93 -9.19 -67.46
CA LEU A 369 23.83 -8.11 -67.08
C LEU A 369 25.18 -8.64 -66.57
N GLU A 370 25.18 -9.73 -65.81
CA GLU A 370 26.39 -10.37 -65.31
C GLU A 370 27.21 -11.01 -66.44
N PHE A 371 26.57 -11.66 -67.42
CA PHE A 371 27.26 -12.12 -68.63
C PHE A 371 27.79 -10.97 -69.49
N GLU A 372 27.11 -9.82 -69.53
CA GLU A 372 27.64 -8.63 -70.23
C GLU A 372 28.82 -8.00 -69.49
N LYS A 373 28.84 -7.99 -68.14
CA LYS A 373 30.01 -7.58 -67.36
C LYS A 373 31.21 -8.49 -67.64
N ARG A 374 31.03 -9.82 -67.57
CA ARG A 374 32.07 -10.82 -67.89
C ARG A 374 32.54 -10.72 -69.33
N ALA A 375 31.64 -10.46 -70.28
CA ALA A 375 31.99 -10.26 -71.69
C ALA A 375 32.83 -8.98 -71.95
N ASN A 376 32.85 -8.03 -71.00
CA ASN A 376 33.63 -6.80 -71.07
C ASN A 376 34.93 -6.82 -70.23
N ASP A 377 35.20 -7.88 -69.46
CA ASP A 377 36.42 -8.04 -68.67
C ASP A 377 37.64 -8.35 -69.58
N PRO A 378 38.72 -7.53 -69.55
CA PRO A 378 39.97 -7.82 -70.26
C PRO A 378 40.58 -9.20 -69.93
N ASN A 379 40.38 -9.71 -68.71
CA ASN A 379 40.94 -10.99 -68.25
C ASN A 379 40.11 -12.22 -68.64
N ARG A 380 38.92 -12.05 -69.24
CA ARG A 380 37.97 -13.13 -69.61
C ARG A 380 38.64 -14.33 -70.31
N TYR A 381 39.65 -14.07 -71.12
CA TYR A 381 40.36 -15.06 -71.94
C TYR A 381 41.39 -15.94 -71.20
N ASN A 382 41.76 -15.63 -69.95
CA ASN A 382 42.70 -16.47 -69.17
C ASN A 382 42.09 -17.79 -68.65
N ASN A 383 40.80 -18.06 -68.92
CA ASN A 383 40.06 -19.20 -68.38
C ASN A 383 40.23 -20.49 -69.22
N ARG A 384 41.28 -21.27 -68.91
CA ARG A 384 41.57 -22.57 -69.52
C ARG A 384 40.64 -23.69 -69.00
N GLY A 385 39.45 -23.82 -69.58
CA GLY A 385 38.50 -24.89 -69.18
C GLY A 385 37.25 -25.10 -70.05
N GLY A 386 37.02 -24.27 -71.08
CA GLY A 386 35.79 -24.33 -71.88
C GLY A 386 34.62 -23.51 -71.32
N ASN A 387 34.78 -22.87 -70.16
CA ASN A 387 33.79 -21.98 -69.53
C ASN A 387 33.25 -20.94 -70.51
N LEU A 388 34.09 -20.36 -71.38
CA LEU A 388 33.70 -19.39 -72.41
C LEU A 388 32.61 -19.92 -73.37
N LEU A 389 32.61 -21.24 -73.65
CA LEU A 389 31.60 -21.90 -74.48
C LEU A 389 30.33 -22.25 -73.69
N GLN A 390 30.41 -22.41 -72.37
CA GLN A 390 29.24 -22.52 -71.50
C GLN A 390 28.57 -21.15 -71.34
N GLU A 391 29.35 -20.13 -71.01
CA GLU A 391 28.94 -18.70 -70.93
C GLU A 391 28.21 -18.25 -72.20
N GLU A 392 28.77 -18.51 -73.39
CA GLU A 392 28.14 -18.13 -74.66
C GLU A 392 26.90 -18.97 -75.01
N LYS A 393 26.79 -20.22 -74.52
CA LYS A 393 25.57 -21.03 -74.63
C LYS A 393 24.47 -20.52 -73.70
N GLU A 394 24.83 -20.15 -72.47
CA GLU A 394 23.92 -19.63 -71.45
C GLU A 394 23.43 -18.22 -71.82
N ARG A 395 24.31 -17.35 -72.30
CA ARG A 395 23.94 -16.05 -72.88
C ARG A 395 22.99 -16.21 -74.07
N LYS A 396 23.26 -17.14 -74.99
CA LYS A 396 22.35 -17.45 -76.11
C LYS A 396 21.02 -18.05 -75.66
N LYS A 397 20.99 -18.81 -74.57
CA LYS A 397 19.74 -19.29 -73.94
C LYS A 397 18.95 -18.12 -73.37
N ILE A 398 19.57 -17.24 -72.57
CA ILE A 398 18.92 -16.07 -71.97
C ILE A 398 18.40 -15.13 -73.06
N ASN A 399 19.22 -14.71 -74.03
CA ASN A 399 18.79 -13.82 -75.11
C ASN A 399 17.63 -14.38 -75.96
N ARG A 400 17.42 -15.70 -75.94
CA ARG A 400 16.32 -16.40 -76.64
C ARG A 400 15.09 -16.60 -75.77
N ASP A 401 15.27 -16.83 -74.47
CA ASP A 401 14.19 -17.25 -73.56
C ASP A 401 13.69 -16.10 -72.66
N LEU A 402 14.48 -15.05 -72.43
CA LEU A 402 14.05 -13.83 -71.74
C LEU A 402 12.93 -13.10 -72.51
N PRO A 403 13.03 -12.80 -73.82
CA PRO A 403 11.93 -12.15 -74.56
C PRO A 403 10.67 -13.01 -74.67
N LYS A 404 10.81 -14.35 -74.60
CA LYS A 404 9.65 -15.26 -74.53
C LYS A 404 8.96 -15.18 -73.19
N LEU A 405 9.72 -15.13 -72.10
CA LEU A 405 9.19 -14.99 -70.75
C LEU A 405 8.53 -13.61 -70.56
N GLU A 406 9.09 -12.56 -71.14
CA GLU A 406 8.47 -11.23 -71.21
C GLU A 406 7.14 -11.25 -72.00
N LYS A 407 7.06 -11.99 -73.13
CA LYS A 407 5.78 -12.17 -73.86
C LYS A 407 4.75 -12.98 -73.08
N ILE A 408 5.17 -14.07 -72.42
CA ILE A 408 4.27 -14.88 -71.58
C ILE A 408 3.73 -14.05 -70.41
N LEU A 409 4.59 -13.25 -69.77
CA LEU A 409 4.19 -12.31 -68.74
C LEU A 409 3.22 -11.25 -69.26
N ALA A 410 3.39 -10.75 -70.49
CA ALA A 410 2.44 -9.83 -71.09
C ALA A 410 1.05 -10.46 -71.27
N GLU A 411 0.98 -11.69 -71.79
CA GLU A 411 -0.28 -12.42 -71.95
C GLU A 411 -0.96 -12.73 -70.61
N GLN A 412 -0.19 -13.14 -69.59
CA GLN A 412 -0.70 -13.36 -68.24
C GLN A 412 -1.18 -12.07 -67.56
N ILE A 413 -0.43 -10.97 -67.69
CA ILE A 413 -0.74 -9.68 -67.05
C ILE A 413 -1.93 -9.00 -67.72
N SER A 414 -2.04 -9.00 -69.06
CA SER A 414 -3.25 -8.49 -69.72
C SER A 414 -4.51 -9.23 -69.25
N SER A 415 -4.44 -10.56 -69.05
CA SER A 415 -5.57 -11.31 -68.51
C SER A 415 -5.82 -11.06 -67.02
N TYR A 416 -4.80 -10.68 -66.23
CA TYR A 416 -5.00 -10.21 -64.85
C TYR A 416 -5.68 -8.83 -64.80
N GLU A 417 -5.23 -7.89 -65.63
CA GLU A 417 -5.78 -6.53 -65.69
C GLU A 417 -7.25 -6.56 -66.14
N GLU A 418 -7.58 -7.40 -67.13
CA GLU A 418 -8.96 -7.68 -67.57
C GLU A 418 -9.84 -8.27 -66.44
N LYS A 419 -9.33 -9.26 -65.69
CA LYS A 419 -10.07 -9.93 -64.60
C LYS A 419 -10.20 -9.10 -63.32
N THR A 420 -9.31 -8.14 -63.10
CA THR A 420 -9.21 -7.39 -61.83
C THR A 420 -9.62 -5.92 -61.98
N GLY A 421 -9.69 -5.39 -63.21
CA GLY A 421 -10.05 -4.00 -63.48
C GLY A 421 -8.99 -2.97 -63.08
N ALA A 422 -7.78 -3.43 -62.74
CA ALA A 422 -6.70 -2.61 -62.20
C ALA A 422 -5.34 -3.00 -62.84
N PRO A 423 -4.42 -2.04 -63.09
CA PRO A 423 -3.13 -2.31 -63.70
C PRO A 423 -2.23 -3.17 -62.80
N PHE A 424 -1.40 -4.03 -63.39
CA PHE A 424 -0.41 -4.79 -62.61
C PHE A 424 0.84 -3.93 -62.38
N LEU A 425 1.00 -3.45 -61.15
CA LEU A 425 2.11 -2.59 -60.73
C LEU A 425 3.28 -3.39 -60.15
N VAL A 426 4.50 -2.99 -60.52
CA VAL A 426 5.79 -3.46 -60.00
C VAL A 426 6.59 -2.22 -59.64
N ASP A 427 6.96 -2.07 -58.36
CA ASP A 427 7.60 -0.89 -57.77
C ASP A 427 6.86 0.45 -58.04
N GLY A 428 5.58 0.39 -58.44
CA GLY A 428 4.70 1.53 -58.73
C GLY A 428 4.52 1.84 -60.22
N CYS A 429 5.27 1.18 -61.10
CA CYS A 429 5.10 1.27 -62.55
C CYS A 429 4.30 0.06 -63.07
N ARG A 430 3.51 0.22 -64.14
CA ARG A 430 2.90 -0.94 -64.82
C ARG A 430 4.01 -1.81 -65.41
N PHE A 431 3.90 -3.14 -65.31
CA PHE A 431 5.01 -4.05 -65.64
C PHE A 431 5.56 -3.90 -67.08
N MET A 432 4.71 -3.59 -68.08
CA MET A 432 5.19 -3.31 -69.44
C MET A 432 6.15 -2.11 -69.49
N ASP A 433 5.85 -1.08 -68.73
CA ASP A 433 6.57 0.20 -68.74
C ASP A 433 7.85 0.07 -67.92
N TYR A 434 7.81 -0.70 -66.82
CA TYR A 434 8.99 -1.15 -66.08
C TYR A 434 9.97 -1.90 -66.98
N VAL A 435 9.52 -2.91 -67.73
CA VAL A 435 10.38 -3.70 -68.63
C VAL A 435 10.96 -2.84 -69.76
N GLN A 436 10.16 -1.98 -70.37
CA GLN A 436 10.63 -1.04 -71.40
C GLN A 436 11.67 -0.05 -70.85
N MET A 437 11.42 0.53 -69.68
CA MET A 437 12.36 1.44 -69.01
C MET A 437 13.68 0.75 -68.68
N GLN A 438 13.64 -0.50 -68.22
CA GLN A 438 14.83 -1.28 -67.88
C GLN A 438 15.68 -1.62 -69.14
N TRP A 439 15.02 -1.99 -70.25
CA TRP A 439 15.67 -2.17 -71.56
C TRP A 439 16.24 -0.86 -72.13
N ALA A 440 15.51 0.25 -72.00
CA ALA A 440 15.95 1.57 -72.47
C ALA A 440 17.18 2.07 -71.70
N ALA A 441 17.17 1.94 -70.36
CA ALA A 441 18.31 2.27 -69.52
C ALA A 441 19.54 1.40 -69.85
N HIS A 442 19.35 0.11 -70.15
CA HIS A 442 20.45 -0.78 -70.57
C HIS A 442 21.06 -0.39 -71.91
N GLU A 443 20.28 -0.10 -72.95
CA GLU A 443 20.85 0.35 -74.23
C GLU A 443 21.45 1.76 -74.12
N GLN A 444 20.92 2.66 -73.28
CA GLN A 444 21.56 3.94 -72.97
C GLN A 444 22.92 3.76 -72.27
N GLU A 445 23.00 2.94 -71.23
CA GLU A 445 24.27 2.62 -70.53
C GLU A 445 25.30 2.01 -71.50
N LYS A 446 24.82 1.17 -72.42
CA LYS A 446 25.60 0.55 -73.51
C LYS A 446 25.96 1.53 -74.63
N GLN A 447 25.20 2.60 -74.87
CA GLN A 447 25.56 3.71 -75.75
C GLN A 447 26.63 4.60 -75.11
N LEU A 448 26.45 5.00 -73.85
CA LEU A 448 27.44 5.75 -73.06
C LEU A 448 28.79 5.01 -73.04
N ARG A 449 28.81 3.70 -72.75
CA ARG A 449 30.03 2.88 -72.83
C ARG A 449 30.67 2.79 -74.23
N LYS A 450 29.88 2.85 -75.31
CA LYS A 450 30.43 2.94 -76.68
C LYS A 450 31.08 4.31 -76.88
N GLU A 451 30.40 5.39 -76.47
CA GLU A 451 30.92 6.75 -76.55
C GLU A 451 32.18 6.95 -75.70
N GLU A 452 32.22 6.46 -74.47
CA GLU A 452 33.42 6.47 -73.61
C GLU A 452 34.58 5.75 -74.31
N ARG A 453 34.34 4.58 -74.92
CA ARG A 453 35.35 3.86 -75.69
C ARG A 453 35.78 4.59 -76.96
N ILE A 454 34.90 5.38 -77.58
CA ILE A 454 35.24 6.23 -78.74
C ILE A 454 36.01 7.47 -78.30
N LYS A 455 35.60 8.15 -77.22
CA LYS A 455 36.27 9.32 -76.62
C LYS A 455 37.65 8.94 -76.08
N ALA A 456 37.79 7.79 -75.43
CA ALA A 456 39.09 7.25 -75.00
C ALA A 456 40.01 6.92 -76.19
N LYS A 457 39.47 6.37 -77.29
CA LYS A 457 40.23 6.17 -78.53
C LYS A 457 40.58 7.48 -79.23
N HIS A 458 39.70 8.46 -79.23
CA HIS A 458 39.98 9.81 -79.76
C HIS A 458 41.13 10.43 -78.97
N LEU A 459 41.01 10.50 -77.65
CA LEU A 459 42.04 11.01 -76.74
C LEU A 459 43.36 10.22 -76.87
N GLN A 460 43.32 8.90 -77.08
CA GLN A 460 44.52 8.12 -77.40
C GLN A 460 45.14 8.57 -78.73
N THR A 461 44.33 8.68 -79.80
CA THR A 461 44.82 9.08 -81.14
C THR A 461 45.34 10.52 -81.14
N GLU A 462 44.70 11.40 -80.37
CA GLU A 462 45.08 12.79 -80.14
C GLU A 462 46.40 12.88 -79.38
N ASN A 463 46.59 12.12 -78.29
CA ASN A 463 47.90 12.00 -77.63
C ASN A 463 48.98 11.40 -78.56
N GLU A 464 48.63 10.42 -79.39
CA GLU A 464 49.55 9.84 -80.37
C GLU A 464 49.90 10.82 -81.51
N MET A 465 49.02 11.76 -81.85
CA MET A 465 49.31 12.86 -82.78
C MET A 465 50.13 13.99 -82.11
N THR A 466 49.84 14.35 -80.85
CA THR A 466 50.50 15.44 -80.13
C THR A 466 51.90 15.07 -79.62
N PHE A 467 52.10 13.83 -79.16
CA PHE A 467 53.37 13.35 -78.60
C PHE A 467 54.11 12.33 -79.48
N GLY A 468 53.53 11.96 -80.63
CA GLY A 468 54.13 11.07 -81.62
C GLY A 468 53.91 9.57 -81.34
N SER A 469 53.33 8.88 -82.32
CA SER A 469 53.13 7.42 -82.27
C SER A 469 54.46 6.67 -82.20
N LYS A 470 54.68 5.88 -81.14
CA LYS A 470 55.86 4.99 -81.06
C LYS A 470 55.70 3.83 -82.06
N PRO A 471 56.62 3.65 -83.03
CA PRO A 471 56.48 2.63 -84.07
C PRO A 471 56.74 1.22 -83.52
N ASN A 472 55.69 0.53 -83.10
CA ASN A 472 55.80 -0.82 -82.55
C ASN A 472 56.02 -1.87 -83.64
N THR A 473 57.29 -2.12 -83.99
CA THR A 473 57.69 -3.30 -84.77
C THR A 473 58.94 -3.95 -84.18
N PRO A 474 58.91 -5.29 -84.04
CA PRO A 474 60.03 -6.11 -84.47
C PRO A 474 59.54 -7.12 -85.52
N ALA A 475 60.01 -7.08 -86.76
CA ALA A 475 61.37 -7.41 -87.20
C ALA A 475 61.71 -8.90 -87.06
N LYS A 476 61.92 -9.54 -88.23
CA LYS A 476 62.16 -10.97 -88.46
C LYS A 476 63.25 -11.58 -87.57
N ARG A 477 63.08 -12.86 -87.20
CA ARG A 477 64.17 -13.84 -87.24
C ARG A 477 63.89 -14.89 -88.31
N ARG A 478 64.95 -15.40 -88.95
CA ARG A 478 64.93 -16.28 -90.13
C ARG A 478 66.06 -17.29 -90.01
N ASN A 479 65.74 -18.57 -89.81
CA ASN A 479 66.69 -19.68 -89.98
C ASN A 479 66.37 -20.45 -91.28
N PRO A 480 67.38 -20.80 -92.09
CA PRO A 480 67.19 -21.56 -93.34
C PRO A 480 67.51 -23.06 -93.20
N ASN A 481 67.05 -23.85 -94.18
CA ASN A 481 67.26 -25.29 -94.41
C ASN A 481 66.60 -26.21 -93.36
N CYS A 482 65.85 -27.26 -93.71
CA CYS A 482 65.31 -27.74 -95.00
C CYS A 482 63.99 -28.50 -94.69
N SER A 483 63.16 -28.97 -95.63
CA SER A 483 63.19 -29.15 -97.09
C SER A 483 62.01 -28.39 -97.75
N LYS A 484 61.53 -28.44 -99.03
CA LYS A 484 61.58 -29.36 -100.20
C LYS A 484 60.77 -30.68 -100.01
N THR A 485 59.84 -31.14 -100.86
CA THR A 485 59.30 -30.76 -102.19
C THR A 485 57.80 -31.15 -102.28
N PRO A 486 57.04 -30.84 -103.36
CA PRO A 486 56.87 -29.55 -104.04
C PRO A 486 55.38 -29.17 -104.24
N ASN A 487 55.10 -27.89 -104.52
CA ASN A 487 53.78 -27.44 -104.97
C ASN A 487 53.51 -27.77 -106.45
N LYS A 488 52.23 -27.95 -106.83
CA LYS A 488 51.77 -27.70 -108.21
C LYS A 488 50.43 -26.95 -108.21
N ARG A 489 50.49 -25.63 -108.43
CA ARG A 489 49.32 -24.76 -108.70
C ARG A 489 49.24 -24.41 -110.18
N LEU A 490 48.05 -24.48 -110.75
CA LEU A 490 47.58 -23.61 -111.85
C LEU A 490 46.20 -23.06 -111.41
N LYS A 491 45.94 -21.75 -111.54
CA LYS A 491 45.18 -21.14 -112.65
C LYS A 491 43.89 -21.93 -112.98
N GLY A 492 42.67 -21.46 -112.75
CA GLY A 492 42.21 -20.18 -112.17
C GLY A 492 41.84 -19.12 -113.22
N LEU A 493 40.54 -18.92 -113.43
CA LEU A 493 39.87 -17.73 -114.01
C LEU A 493 38.33 -17.85 -113.82
N ASN A 494 37.58 -16.77 -114.08
CA ASN A 494 36.13 -16.68 -113.86
C ASN A 494 35.30 -17.07 -115.11
N GLY A 495 34.00 -17.34 -114.94
CA GLY A 495 33.06 -17.72 -116.02
C GLY A 495 32.03 -18.74 -115.52
N THR A 496 31.09 -18.39 -114.65
CA THR A 496 29.83 -17.64 -114.93
C THR A 496 28.78 -18.45 -115.69
N SER A 497 27.76 -18.90 -114.95
CA SER A 497 26.37 -19.16 -115.37
C SER A 497 26.00 -20.39 -116.23
N TYR A 498 24.71 -20.74 -116.10
CA TYR A 498 23.87 -21.69 -116.84
C TYR A 498 23.93 -23.20 -116.52
N ALA A 499 22.83 -23.60 -115.87
CA ALA A 499 22.18 -24.91 -115.81
C ALA A 499 21.85 -25.47 -117.24
N PRO A 500 21.41 -26.74 -117.43
CA PRO A 500 20.72 -27.55 -116.42
C PRO A 500 21.01 -29.07 -116.34
N SER A 501 20.54 -29.68 -115.25
CA SER A 501 20.21 -31.12 -115.20
C SER A 501 19.13 -31.47 -116.24
N PRO A 502 18.93 -32.75 -116.60
CA PRO A 502 17.83 -33.45 -115.91
C PRO A 502 17.97 -34.99 -115.79
N ARG A 503 17.01 -35.60 -115.08
CA ARG A 503 16.63 -37.03 -115.03
C ARG A 503 17.55 -37.97 -114.22
N LEU A 504 17.06 -39.06 -113.61
CA LEU A 504 15.72 -39.49 -113.14
C LEU A 504 15.90 -40.65 -112.12
N GLY A 505 14.88 -40.96 -111.30
CA GLY A 505 14.89 -42.08 -110.33
C GLY A 505 14.75 -41.61 -108.87
N VAL A 506 13.57 -41.38 -108.26
CA VAL A 506 12.25 -42.06 -108.21
C VAL A 506 12.15 -43.14 -107.12
N THR A 507 11.59 -42.69 -105.96
CA THR A 507 10.80 -43.41 -104.92
C THR A 507 11.44 -44.61 -104.19
N HIS A 508 11.02 -45.03 -102.98
CA HIS A 508 9.81 -44.83 -102.14
C HIS A 508 10.24 -44.46 -100.68
N SER A 509 9.54 -43.68 -99.84
CA SER A 509 8.18 -43.76 -99.25
C SER A 509 7.87 -45.08 -98.52
N SER A 510 7.35 -45.15 -97.28
CA SER A 510 7.02 -44.14 -96.25
C SER A 510 6.54 -44.86 -94.95
N ILE A 511 6.15 -44.10 -93.90
CA ILE A 511 5.32 -44.53 -92.74
C ILE A 511 5.99 -45.36 -91.62
N MET A 512 6.29 -44.68 -90.49
CA MET A 512 5.78 -44.85 -89.09
C MET A 512 5.28 -46.23 -88.56
N PRO A 513 5.15 -46.47 -87.22
CA PRO A 513 5.37 -45.58 -86.06
C PRO A 513 6.26 -46.15 -84.93
N SER A 514 6.43 -45.39 -83.83
CA SER A 514 6.96 -45.84 -82.53
C SER A 514 5.98 -46.74 -81.76
N PRO A 515 6.43 -47.47 -80.70
CA PRO A 515 6.22 -46.90 -79.36
C PRO A 515 7.36 -47.13 -78.33
N SER A 516 7.26 -46.41 -77.21
CA SER A 516 7.99 -46.61 -75.93
C SER A 516 7.11 -47.45 -74.95
N PRO A 517 7.47 -47.78 -73.68
CA PRO A 517 8.60 -47.29 -72.86
C PRO A 517 9.33 -48.30 -71.91
N ALA A 518 10.41 -47.79 -71.30
CA ALA A 518 10.91 -48.01 -69.93
C ALA A 518 10.92 -49.41 -69.26
N ARG A 519 12.11 -49.85 -68.80
CA ARG A 519 12.26 -50.74 -67.63
C ARG A 519 13.64 -50.64 -66.95
N ARG A 520 13.69 -50.30 -65.65
CA ARG A 520 14.83 -50.60 -64.74
C ARG A 520 14.40 -50.56 -63.26
N PRO A 521 14.50 -51.68 -62.52
CA PRO A 521 14.40 -51.76 -61.05
C PRO A 521 15.78 -52.24 -60.49
N PRO A 522 15.94 -52.87 -59.29
CA PRO A 522 15.08 -52.98 -58.09
C PRO A 522 15.80 -52.78 -56.71
N ARG A 523 15.05 -52.88 -55.58
CA ARG A 523 15.45 -53.45 -54.24
C ARG A 523 16.45 -52.67 -53.34
N ALA A 524 16.47 -52.84 -51.99
CA ALA A 524 15.58 -53.57 -51.06
C ALA A 524 15.78 -53.22 -49.55
N CYS A 525 14.69 -53.35 -48.75
CA CYS A 525 14.64 -53.70 -47.30
C CYS A 525 15.31 -52.75 -46.27
N LYS A 526 14.92 -52.66 -44.98
CA LYS A 526 13.95 -53.35 -44.07
C LYS A 526 13.64 -52.37 -42.89
N ALA A 527 12.78 -52.55 -41.87
CA ALA A 527 11.92 -53.63 -41.37
C ALA A 527 10.64 -53.06 -40.66
N THR A 528 10.17 -53.68 -39.55
CA THR A 528 9.03 -53.29 -38.66
C THR A 528 9.40 -53.64 -37.18
N PRO A 529 8.65 -53.29 -36.10
CA PRO A 529 7.24 -53.67 -35.76
C PRO A 529 6.32 -52.44 -35.51
N SER A 530 4.98 -52.44 -35.63
CA SER A 530 3.88 -53.32 -35.16
C SER A 530 3.40 -53.10 -33.71
N ASN A 531 2.20 -52.54 -33.51
CA ASN A 531 1.01 -53.29 -33.00
C ASN A 531 -0.31 -52.52 -33.27
N ASN A 532 -1.47 -53.12 -32.96
CA ASN A 532 -2.81 -52.76 -33.47
C ASN A 532 -3.79 -52.23 -32.40
N LYS A 533 -4.84 -51.50 -32.83
CA LYS A 533 -6.27 -51.83 -32.55
C LYS A 533 -7.26 -51.03 -33.42
N THR A 534 -8.55 -51.38 -33.33
CA THR A 534 -9.55 -51.20 -34.40
C THR A 534 -10.89 -50.65 -33.90
N THR A 535 -11.48 -49.67 -34.62
CA THR A 535 -12.95 -49.53 -34.82
C THR A 535 -13.25 -48.59 -35.99
N THR A 536 -14.50 -48.62 -36.50
CA THR A 536 -14.97 -47.88 -37.70
C THR A 536 -16.14 -46.92 -37.33
N PRO A 537 -16.94 -46.33 -38.25
CA PRO A 537 -16.95 -44.86 -38.38
C PRO A 537 -18.32 -44.19 -38.12
N HIS A 538 -18.35 -42.87 -37.90
CA HIS A 538 -19.57 -42.07 -38.10
C HIS A 538 -19.29 -40.61 -38.50
N ALA A 539 -20.35 -39.98 -39.03
CA ALA A 539 -20.43 -38.69 -39.75
C ALA A 539 -19.66 -37.47 -39.20
N ALA A 540 -19.29 -36.58 -40.13
CA ALA A 540 -18.92 -35.18 -39.87
C ALA A 540 -20.17 -34.30 -39.65
N PRO A 541 -20.03 -33.04 -39.18
CA PRO A 541 -19.82 -31.96 -40.16
C PRO A 541 -18.84 -30.84 -39.73
N ALA A 542 -18.25 -30.18 -40.75
CA ALA A 542 -17.65 -28.84 -40.80
C ALA A 542 -16.53 -28.43 -39.79
N PRO A 543 -15.48 -27.73 -40.25
CA PRO A 543 -14.40 -27.24 -39.37
C PRO A 543 -14.71 -25.88 -38.75
N CYS A 544 -14.38 -25.71 -37.46
CA CYS A 544 -14.14 -24.40 -36.85
C CYS A 544 -12.71 -23.94 -37.18
N THR A 545 -12.46 -22.64 -37.32
CA THR A 545 -11.16 -22.09 -37.73
C THR A 545 -10.11 -22.22 -36.63
N TYR A 546 -9.19 -23.17 -36.81
CA TYR A 546 -8.03 -23.39 -35.95
C TYR A 546 -7.00 -22.26 -36.11
N ILE A 547 -6.92 -21.36 -35.13
CA ILE A 547 -5.82 -20.39 -35.01
C ILE A 547 -4.57 -21.17 -34.59
N PRO A 548 -3.45 -21.09 -35.32
CA PRO A 548 -2.22 -21.79 -34.93
C PRO A 548 -1.58 -21.12 -33.72
N HIS A 549 -1.54 -21.81 -32.58
CA HIS A 549 -0.75 -21.37 -31.43
C HIS A 549 0.72 -21.24 -31.81
N ILE A 550 1.24 -20.01 -31.81
CA ILE A 550 2.68 -19.76 -31.78
C ILE A 550 3.16 -20.06 -30.35
N PRO A 551 4.10 -21.01 -30.13
CA PRO A 551 4.60 -21.29 -28.80
C PRO A 551 5.53 -20.16 -28.33
N PHE A 552 5.14 -19.45 -27.26
CA PHE A 552 6.03 -18.52 -26.59
C PHE A 552 7.26 -19.25 -26.04
N PRO A 553 8.49 -18.73 -26.24
CA PRO A 553 9.70 -19.37 -25.71
C PRO A 553 9.76 -19.22 -24.18
N SER A 554 9.82 -20.34 -23.46
CA SER A 554 9.84 -20.37 -22.00
C SER A 554 11.01 -19.56 -21.40
N PRO A 555 10.81 -18.87 -20.26
CA PRO A 555 11.82 -18.00 -19.65
C PRO A 555 13.04 -18.81 -19.18
N SER A 556 14.13 -18.74 -19.94
CA SER A 556 15.33 -19.55 -19.70
C SER A 556 16.23 -18.94 -18.62
N SER A 557 15.92 -19.22 -17.35
CA SER A 557 16.82 -19.16 -16.18
C SER A 557 17.86 -18.02 -16.14
N ILE A 558 17.46 -16.85 -15.63
CA ILE A 558 18.44 -15.86 -15.15
C ILE A 558 19.12 -16.42 -13.90
N ARG A 559 20.39 -16.85 -14.03
CA ARG A 559 21.19 -17.34 -12.89
C ARG A 559 21.38 -16.22 -11.85
N ARG A 560 20.90 -16.45 -10.63
CA ARG A 560 21.27 -15.63 -9.46
C ARG A 560 22.79 -15.67 -9.22
N PRO A 561 23.43 -14.56 -8.80
CA PRO A 561 24.81 -14.58 -8.34
C PRO A 561 24.93 -15.31 -6.98
N PRO A 562 26.04 -16.03 -6.71
CA PRO A 562 26.22 -16.78 -5.47
C PRO A 562 26.51 -15.85 -4.28
N LYS A 563 25.92 -16.15 -3.12
CA LYS A 563 26.26 -15.48 -1.84
C LYS A 563 27.36 -16.25 -1.09
N SER A 564 28.34 -15.49 -0.58
CA SER A 564 29.21 -15.78 0.58
C SER A 564 29.96 -17.12 0.66
N LEU A 565 31.30 -17.04 0.66
CA LEU A 565 32.18 -17.96 1.40
C LEU A 565 32.85 -17.21 2.57
N GLN A 566 33.16 -17.91 3.66
CA GLN A 566 33.58 -17.30 4.93
C GLN A 566 35.10 -17.06 5.03
N GLN A 567 35.43 -15.91 5.64
CA GLN A 567 36.61 -15.58 6.46
C GLN A 567 37.98 -16.26 6.19
N LYS A 568 39.01 -15.44 5.93
CA LYS A 568 40.34 -15.65 6.54
C LYS A 568 41.15 -14.34 6.67
N LYS A 569 41.46 -14.02 7.94
CA LYS A 569 42.49 -13.15 8.57
C LYS A 569 43.22 -12.04 7.76
N THR A 570 43.38 -10.90 8.43
CA THR A 570 44.14 -9.71 7.99
C THR A 570 45.68 -9.91 8.00
N PRO A 571 46.45 -8.97 7.42
CA PRO A 571 47.06 -7.97 8.29
C PRO A 571 46.98 -6.50 7.79
N LYS A 572 47.36 -5.59 8.69
CA LYS A 572 47.22 -4.11 8.62
C LYS A 572 48.15 -3.45 7.59
N ARG A 573 47.72 -2.30 7.03
CA ARG A 573 48.62 -1.13 6.85
C ARG A 573 47.87 0.18 7.14
N VAL A 574 48.58 1.15 7.69
CA VAL A 574 48.04 2.43 8.20
C VAL A 574 48.44 3.58 7.28
N LEU A 575 47.52 4.52 7.04
CA LEU A 575 47.83 5.92 6.77
C LEU A 575 46.90 6.83 7.59
N ARG A 576 47.42 8.01 7.98
CA ARG A 576 46.72 9.01 8.81
C ARG A 576 46.02 10.06 7.93
N PRO A 577 44.98 10.74 8.44
CA PRO A 577 44.55 12.02 7.90
C PRO A 577 45.54 13.14 8.28
N THR A 578 45.71 14.10 7.37
CA THR A 578 46.32 15.41 7.64
C THR A 578 45.31 16.49 7.33
N GLY A 579 45.06 17.38 8.29
CA GLY A 579 44.21 18.56 8.08
C GLY A 579 44.94 19.85 8.44
N ALA A 580 44.14 20.91 8.58
CA ALA A 580 44.44 22.23 9.13
C ALA A 580 44.99 23.31 8.16
N ARG A 581 44.32 24.48 8.26
CA ARG A 581 44.86 25.86 8.11
C ARG A 581 45.22 26.35 6.69
N LEU A 582 45.05 27.64 6.36
CA LEU A 582 44.25 28.75 6.93
C LEU A 582 44.20 29.89 5.88
N ALA A 583 43.42 30.95 6.14
CA ALA A 583 43.58 32.32 5.61
C ALA A 583 43.17 32.60 4.13
N HIS A 584 42.80 33.84 3.73
CA HIS A 584 42.11 34.95 4.42
C HIS A 584 41.77 36.07 3.40
N ARG A 585 40.58 36.73 3.49
CA ARG A 585 40.20 37.99 2.76
C ARG A 585 40.14 37.88 1.22
N LYS A 586 39.49 38.75 0.42
CA LYS A 586 38.57 39.92 0.53
C LYS A 586 37.56 39.75 -0.64
N ALA A 587 36.23 39.87 -0.54
CA ALA A 587 35.39 41.04 -0.22
C ALA A 587 35.28 42.11 -1.33
N LEU A 588 34.17 42.06 -2.10
CA LEU A 588 33.46 43.13 -2.82
C LEU A 588 32.14 42.56 -3.39
N ALA A 589 31.12 43.37 -3.71
CA ALA A 589 30.08 43.86 -2.78
C ALA A 589 29.03 44.70 -3.53
N GLU A 590 27.77 44.25 -3.57
CA GLU A 590 26.55 45.03 -3.91
C GLU A 590 25.36 44.24 -3.32
N ARG A 591 24.46 44.72 -2.44
CA ARG A 591 23.67 45.98 -2.24
C ARG A 591 22.28 45.98 -2.91
N ASN A 592 21.28 45.63 -2.09
CA ASN A 592 20.06 46.38 -1.73
C ASN A 592 19.49 45.67 -0.46
N ALA A 593 19.04 46.30 0.64
CA ALA A 593 18.13 47.44 0.84
C ALA A 593 16.69 47.10 0.42
N ASP A 594 15.63 47.22 1.23
CA ASP A 594 15.45 47.81 2.57
C ASP A 594 15.17 46.73 3.66
N MET A 595 15.27 46.92 4.99
CA MET A 595 14.73 47.90 5.95
C MET A 595 13.18 47.88 6.01
N SER A 596 12.51 47.92 7.18
CA SER A 596 12.92 48.45 8.48
C SER A 596 12.35 47.71 9.72
N HIS A 597 13.15 47.63 10.80
CA HIS A 597 12.88 47.99 12.21
C HIS A 597 11.62 47.48 12.97
N ALA A 598 11.64 47.23 14.31
CA ALA A 598 12.71 47.28 15.32
C ALA A 598 12.26 46.66 16.69
N PHE A 599 13.25 46.19 17.48
CA PHE A 599 13.45 46.29 18.96
C PHE A 599 12.25 46.25 19.97
N SER A 600 12.38 45.76 21.22
CA SER A 600 13.36 44.85 21.89
C SER A 600 12.96 44.54 23.35
N THR A 601 13.41 43.39 23.88
CA THR A 601 13.83 43.05 25.27
C THR A 601 13.34 43.81 26.54
N SER A 602 12.95 42.99 27.54
CA SER A 602 13.42 43.00 28.96
C SER A 602 12.68 43.72 30.12
N THR A 603 12.13 42.88 31.02
CA THR A 603 12.24 42.85 32.52
C THR A 603 11.97 44.06 33.44
N ILE A 604 11.02 43.84 34.37
CA ILE A 604 11.11 44.01 35.86
C ILE A 604 10.83 45.39 36.55
N SER A 605 10.03 45.30 37.63
CA SER A 605 9.93 46.12 38.89
C SER A 605 8.90 47.26 39.07
N GLY A 606 8.28 47.27 40.27
CA GLY A 606 7.57 48.40 40.93
C GLY A 606 6.09 48.65 40.55
N GLY A 607 5.15 48.97 41.47
CA GLY A 607 5.15 48.94 42.95
C GLY A 607 4.03 49.79 43.61
N HIS A 608 3.52 49.37 44.79
CA HIS A 608 2.52 50.07 45.68
C HIS A 608 1.10 50.29 45.09
N HIS A 609 -0.03 50.14 45.81
CA HIS A 609 -0.36 50.44 47.22
C HIS A 609 -1.35 49.43 47.88
N GLY A 610 -1.41 49.41 49.22
CA GLY A 610 -2.51 48.84 50.03
C GLY A 610 -3.61 49.88 50.38
N PRO A 611 -4.55 49.65 51.33
CA PRO A 611 -4.45 48.84 52.56
C PRO A 611 -5.35 47.56 52.55
N VAL A 612 -4.97 46.45 53.21
CA VAL A 612 -5.05 46.14 54.67
C VAL A 612 -6.48 46.11 55.24
N ASN A 613 -7.01 44.90 55.44
CA ASN A 613 -7.30 44.44 56.81
C ASN A 613 -7.13 42.90 56.91
N SER A 614 -6.89 42.38 58.11
CA SER A 614 -6.35 41.02 58.32
C SER A 614 -7.11 40.19 59.35
N ASN A 615 -7.14 38.86 59.14
CA ASN A 615 -6.93 37.79 60.15
C ASN A 615 -7.10 36.42 59.44
N MET A 616 -6.01 35.74 59.07
CA MET A 616 -5.29 34.77 59.90
C MET A 616 -6.12 33.53 60.29
N SER A 617 -6.02 32.50 59.45
CA SER A 617 -6.29 31.11 59.84
C SER A 617 -5.17 30.59 60.74
N ILE A 618 -5.50 29.77 61.74
CA ILE A 618 -4.53 28.92 62.46
C ILE A 618 -4.93 27.46 62.24
N THR A 619 -3.95 26.63 61.89
CA THR A 619 -4.12 25.20 61.61
C THR A 619 -3.80 24.34 62.84
N SER A 620 -4.56 23.26 62.99
CA SER A 620 -4.16 21.99 63.63
C SER A 620 -3.59 22.03 65.06
N ALA A 621 -4.43 21.63 66.02
CA ALA A 621 -3.99 20.81 67.14
C ALA A 621 -5.11 19.84 67.53
N CYS A 622 -4.83 18.53 67.56
CA CYS A 622 -5.74 17.51 68.06
C CYS A 622 -5.10 16.83 69.27
N SER A 623 -5.80 16.82 70.40
CA SER A 623 -5.46 16.03 71.61
C SER A 623 -6.71 15.93 72.49
N SER A 624 -6.85 14.81 73.22
CA SER A 624 -8.14 14.36 73.74
C SER A 624 -8.51 14.90 75.12
N TYR A 625 -9.81 15.10 75.32
CA TYR A 625 -10.45 15.46 76.58
C TYR A 625 -10.45 14.25 77.54
N SER A 626 -9.31 13.96 78.17
CA SER A 626 -9.10 12.70 78.89
C SER A 626 -8.33 12.82 80.22
N ASP A 627 -7.91 14.02 80.61
CA ASP A 627 -6.96 14.24 81.73
C ASP A 627 -7.51 15.23 82.80
N PHE A 628 -8.82 15.51 82.77
CA PHE A 628 -9.50 16.43 83.71
C PHE A 628 -10.23 15.70 84.86
N ALA A 629 -10.20 14.37 84.88
CA ALA A 629 -11.03 13.56 85.77
C ALA A 629 -10.37 13.15 87.12
N GLU A 630 -9.04 13.20 87.23
CA GLU A 630 -8.32 12.62 88.39
C GLU A 630 -7.89 13.64 89.47
N ARG A 631 -8.38 14.89 89.43
CA ARG A 631 -7.99 15.96 90.39
C ARG A 631 -9.13 16.57 91.23
N LEU A 632 -10.23 15.84 91.42
CA LEU A 632 -11.33 16.21 92.33
C LEU A 632 -11.51 15.23 93.50
N ASN A 633 -10.40 14.66 93.99
CA ASN A 633 -10.39 13.75 95.15
C ASN A 633 -9.27 14.10 96.16
N GLN A 634 -8.88 15.38 96.21
CA GLN A 634 -7.86 15.86 97.16
C GLN A 634 -7.94 17.38 97.41
N PHE A 635 -9.09 17.86 97.89
CA PHE A 635 -9.24 18.99 98.82
C PHE A 635 -10.64 18.97 99.44
#